data_AF-A0A161J8G0-F1
#
_entry.id   AF-A0A161J8G0-F1
#
_cell.length_a   1.000
_cell.length_b   1.000
_cell.length_c   1.000
_cell.angle_alpha   90.00
_cell.angle_beta   90.00
_cell.angle_gamma   90.00
#
_symmetry.space_group_name_H-M   'P 1'
#
loop_
_entity.id
_entity.type
_entity.pdbx_description
1 polymer ?
#
loop_
_entity_poly.entity_id
_entity_poly.type
_entity_poly.pdbx_seq_one_letter_code
_entity_poly.pdbx_strand_id
1 'polypeptide(L)'
;MSESTSSTNSTAILNDTFNPKPGVPYARVEDHEFATRDEFRAWASKEMAAGNVFSATIANAPREDRIKSFVMDLVRDGIDDAAEEIVSRIDCGDFTMKEALTAITASINDLDAEDVVSDIVNDHFS
;
A
#
# COMPACT_ATOMS: atom_id res chain seq x y z
N MET A 1 23.23 -43.06 16.99
CA MET A 1 21.83 -42.72 17.32
C MET A 1 21.55 -41.41 16.64
N SER A 2 20.62 -41.39 15.69
CA SER A 2 20.30 -40.20 14.90
C SER A 2 19.18 -39.46 15.60
N GLU A 3 19.49 -38.33 16.22
CA GLU A 3 18.46 -37.42 16.72
C GLU A 3 17.86 -36.66 15.53
N SER A 4 16.61 -37.02 15.23
CA SER A 4 15.71 -36.20 14.46
C SER A 4 15.33 -34.97 15.28
N THR A 5 15.71 -33.78 14.83
CA THR A 5 14.95 -32.57 15.14
C THR A 5 14.29 -32.10 13.86
N SER A 6 12.98 -32.35 13.84
CA SER A 6 12.03 -31.86 12.88
C SER A 6 12.23 -30.35 12.67
N SER A 7 12.73 -29.96 11.51
CA SER A 7 12.64 -28.58 11.03
C SER A 7 11.17 -28.28 10.85
N THR A 8 10.57 -27.70 11.89
CA THR A 8 9.24 -27.14 11.83
C THR A 8 9.29 -26.06 10.75
N ASN A 9 8.64 -26.31 9.62
CA ASN A 9 8.35 -25.27 8.65
C ASN A 9 7.43 -24.28 9.38
N SER A 10 8.02 -23.28 10.02
CA SER A 10 7.32 -22.11 10.53
C SER A 10 6.82 -21.33 9.32
N THR A 11 5.70 -21.77 8.77
CA THR A 11 4.86 -20.93 7.93
C THR A 11 4.41 -19.81 8.86
N ALA A 12 5.10 -18.67 8.83
CA ALA A 12 4.70 -17.48 9.56
C ALA A 12 3.22 -17.24 9.22
N ILE A 13 2.35 -17.38 10.22
CA ILE A 13 0.92 -17.11 10.04
C ILE A 13 0.86 -15.59 9.85
N LEU A 14 0.75 -15.17 8.59
CA LEU A 14 0.63 -13.75 8.29
C LEU A 14 -0.69 -13.26 8.89
N ASN A 15 -0.62 -12.26 9.75
CA ASN A 15 -1.79 -11.66 10.36
C ASN A 15 -2.67 -11.01 9.26
N ASP A 16 -3.99 -11.09 9.44
CA ASP A 16 -4.95 -10.69 8.41
C ASP A 16 -5.09 -9.16 8.27
N THR A 17 -4.36 -8.41 9.11
CA THR A 17 -4.38 -6.95 9.20
C THR A 17 -4.34 -6.28 7.83
N PHE A 18 -3.48 -6.75 6.92
CA PHE A 18 -3.24 -6.13 5.60
C PHE A 18 -3.91 -6.88 4.43
N ASN A 19 -4.56 -8.00 4.67
CA ASN A 19 -5.20 -8.76 3.59
C ASN A 19 -6.53 -8.12 3.15
N PRO A 20 -6.88 -8.20 1.86
CA PRO A 20 -8.20 -7.80 1.40
C PRO A 20 -9.28 -8.60 2.11
N LYS A 21 -10.32 -7.92 2.59
CA LYS A 21 -11.46 -8.55 3.27
C LYS A 21 -12.33 -9.28 2.24
N PRO A 22 -12.59 -10.58 2.39
CA PRO A 22 -13.44 -11.31 1.47
C PRO A 22 -14.87 -10.76 1.48
N GLY A 23 -15.49 -10.66 0.29
CA GLY A 23 -16.87 -10.17 0.14
C GLY A 23 -17.04 -8.65 0.28
N VAL A 24 -15.96 -7.88 0.46
CA VAL A 24 -15.99 -6.42 0.45
C VAL A 24 -15.58 -5.91 -0.94
N PRO A 25 -16.36 -5.03 -1.59
CA PRO A 25 -15.98 -4.47 -2.89
C PRO A 25 -14.70 -3.65 -2.77
N TYR A 26 -13.91 -3.59 -3.85
CA TYR A 26 -12.70 -2.77 -3.92
C TYR A 26 -13.00 -1.29 -3.69
N ALA A 27 -13.96 -0.75 -4.43
CA ALA A 27 -14.35 0.65 -4.35
C ALA A 27 -15.86 0.83 -4.42
N ARG A 28 -16.33 1.95 -3.88
CA ARG A 28 -17.73 2.39 -3.97
C ARG A 28 -17.79 3.84 -4.43
N VAL A 29 -18.70 4.12 -5.35
CA VAL A 29 -19.05 5.47 -5.79
C VAL A 29 -20.57 5.58 -5.79
N GLU A 30 -21.12 6.35 -4.87
CA GLU A 30 -22.57 6.39 -4.63
C GLU A 30 -23.14 4.97 -4.46
N ASP A 31 -24.11 4.59 -5.28
CA ASP A 31 -24.75 3.26 -5.29
C ASP A 31 -24.03 2.22 -6.18
N HIS A 32 -22.90 2.60 -6.82
CA HIS A 32 -22.11 1.68 -7.64
C HIS A 32 -20.96 1.06 -6.83
N GLU A 33 -20.90 -0.27 -6.84
CA GLU A 33 -19.81 -1.04 -6.25
C GLU A 33 -18.92 -1.65 -7.34
N PHE A 34 -17.60 -1.61 -7.11
CA PHE A 34 -16.61 -2.21 -8.00
C PHE A 34 -15.94 -3.36 -7.26
N ALA A 35 -15.98 -4.56 -7.84
CA ALA A 35 -15.40 -5.74 -7.19
C ALA A 35 -13.87 -5.70 -7.25
N THR A 36 -13.29 -5.14 -8.31
CA THR A 36 -11.83 -5.11 -8.52
C THR A 36 -11.28 -3.71 -8.79
N ARG A 37 -9.96 -3.56 -8.61
CA ARG A 37 -9.22 -2.34 -8.95
C ARG A 37 -9.35 -1.98 -10.43
N ASP A 38 -9.28 -2.97 -11.30
CA ASP A 38 -9.29 -2.74 -12.75
C ASP A 38 -10.66 -2.31 -13.24
N GLU A 39 -11.74 -2.87 -12.69
CA GLU A 39 -13.11 -2.41 -12.95
C GLU A 39 -13.29 -0.95 -12.53
N PHE A 40 -12.86 -0.60 -11.31
CA PHE A 40 -12.92 0.78 -10.84
C PHE A 40 -12.11 1.72 -11.72
N ARG A 41 -10.86 1.36 -12.06
CA ARG A 41 -10.02 2.19 -12.94
C ARG A 41 -10.64 2.39 -14.31
N ALA A 42 -11.15 1.33 -14.94
CA ALA A 42 -11.77 1.42 -16.26
C ALA A 42 -13.02 2.30 -16.26
N TRP A 43 -13.82 2.24 -15.20
CA TRP A 43 -14.97 3.13 -15.02
C TRP A 43 -14.52 4.57 -14.75
N ALA A 44 -13.63 4.78 -13.79
CA ALA A 44 -13.10 6.08 -13.40
C ALA A 44 -12.48 6.82 -14.59
N SER A 45 -11.71 6.14 -15.43
CA SER A 45 -11.13 6.73 -16.64
C SER A 45 -12.18 7.20 -17.64
N LYS A 46 -13.30 6.49 -17.79
CA LYS A 46 -14.40 6.89 -18.68
C LYS A 46 -15.12 8.13 -18.15
N GLU A 47 -15.41 8.16 -16.85
CA GLU A 47 -16.05 9.31 -16.19
C GLU A 47 -15.18 10.57 -16.27
N MET A 48 -13.88 10.44 -16.00
CA MET A 48 -12.93 11.55 -16.14
C MET A 48 -12.84 12.04 -17.58
N ALA A 49 -12.81 11.14 -18.57
CA ALA A 49 -12.80 11.51 -19.99
C ALA A 49 -14.10 12.21 -20.44
N ALA A 50 -15.22 11.92 -19.76
CA ALA A 50 -16.49 12.61 -19.95
C ALA A 50 -16.57 13.97 -19.21
N GLY A 51 -15.56 14.32 -18.41
CA GLY A 51 -15.51 15.55 -17.63
C GLY A 51 -16.28 15.48 -16.30
N ASN A 52 -16.66 14.28 -15.86
CA ASN A 52 -17.39 14.09 -14.61
C ASN A 52 -16.43 14.06 -13.42
N VAL A 53 -16.87 14.65 -12.30
CA VAL A 53 -16.17 14.61 -11.01
C VAL A 53 -16.98 13.73 -10.07
N PHE A 54 -16.32 12.79 -9.40
CA PHE A 54 -16.95 11.84 -8.49
C PHE A 54 -16.10 11.65 -7.24
N SER A 55 -16.74 11.22 -6.16
CA SER A 55 -16.05 10.82 -4.92
C SER A 55 -16.12 9.31 -4.77
N ALA A 56 -14.96 8.67 -4.62
CA ALA A 56 -14.85 7.23 -4.47
C ALA A 56 -14.31 6.88 -3.08
N THR A 57 -14.92 5.88 -2.44
CA THR A 57 -14.38 5.26 -1.23
C THR A 57 -13.69 3.95 -1.61
N ILE A 58 -12.38 3.87 -1.38
CA ILE A 58 -11.63 2.61 -1.53
C ILE A 58 -11.81 1.79 -0.25
N ALA A 59 -12.63 0.73 -0.33
CA ALA A 59 -13.03 -0.05 0.84
C ALA A 59 -12.20 -1.33 1.02
N ASN A 60 -11.56 -1.83 -0.05
CA ASN A 60 -10.82 -3.08 -0.01
C ASN A 60 -9.56 -3.04 -0.88
N ALA A 61 -8.65 -2.12 -0.57
CA ALA A 61 -7.40 -1.96 -1.30
C ALA A 61 -6.55 -3.26 -1.29
N PRO A 62 -5.82 -3.56 -2.38
CA PRO A 62 -4.82 -4.61 -2.42
C PRO A 62 -3.85 -4.55 -1.24
N ARG A 63 -3.36 -5.70 -0.82
CA ARG A 63 -2.39 -5.83 0.29
C ARG A 63 -1.18 -4.91 0.11
N GLU A 64 -0.65 -4.85 -1.12
CA GLU A 64 0.47 -3.97 -1.49
C GLU A 64 0.19 -2.50 -1.18
N ASP A 65 -0.97 -2.00 -1.57
CA ASP A 65 -1.37 -0.60 -1.41
C ASP A 65 -1.58 -0.26 0.07
N ARG A 66 -2.09 -1.22 0.86
CA ARG A 66 -2.29 -1.05 2.31
C ARG A 66 -0.98 -1.00 3.08
N ILE A 67 -0.04 -1.88 2.74
CA ILE A 67 1.31 -1.87 3.34
C ILE A 67 2.04 -0.59 2.94
N LYS A 68 1.95 -0.18 1.66
CA LYS A 68 2.53 1.08 1.18
C LYS A 68 1.98 2.29 1.92
N SER A 69 0.67 2.40 2.09
CA SER A 69 0.04 3.48 2.85
C SER A 69 0.55 3.54 4.28
N PHE A 70 0.60 2.39 4.97
CA PHE A 70 1.11 2.31 6.33
C PHE A 70 2.58 2.74 6.43
N VAL A 71 3.43 2.24 5.54
CA VAL A 71 4.85 2.61 5.50
C VAL A 71 5.03 4.10 5.17
N MET A 72 4.25 4.66 4.24
CA MET A 72 4.27 6.10 3.93
C MET A 72 3.92 6.95 5.14
N ASP A 73 2.87 6.59 5.88
CA ASP A 73 2.43 7.34 7.07
C ASP A 73 3.53 7.32 8.14
N LEU A 74 4.15 6.16 8.38
CA LEU A 74 5.27 6.06 9.32
C LEU A 74 6.50 6.87 8.89
N VAL A 75 6.90 6.77 7.62
CA VAL A 75 8.07 7.50 7.11
C VAL A 75 7.86 9.01 7.19
N ARG A 76 6.62 9.50 7.02
CA ARG A 76 6.26 10.91 7.18
C ARG A 76 6.32 11.39 8.63
N ASP A 77 6.02 10.52 9.59
CA ASP A 77 6.05 10.85 11.01
C ASP A 77 7.48 10.87 11.59
N GLY A 78 8.42 10.14 10.98
CA GLY A 78 9.85 10.18 11.30
C GLY A 78 10.56 8.86 11.00
N ILE A 79 11.74 8.91 10.37
CA ILE A 79 12.44 7.71 9.85
C ILE A 79 12.87 6.75 10.97
N ASP A 80 13.33 7.26 12.12
CA ASP A 80 13.84 6.42 13.21
C ASP A 80 12.71 5.64 13.90
N ASP A 81 11.58 6.31 14.17
CA ASP A 81 10.38 5.68 14.75
C ASP A 81 9.70 4.72 13.75
N ALA A 82 9.77 5.04 12.45
CA ALA A 82 9.25 4.18 11.39
C ALA A 82 9.98 2.84 11.30
N ALA A 83 11.31 2.84 11.47
CA ALA A 83 12.10 1.62 11.38
C ALA A 83 11.75 0.62 12.49
N GLU A 84 11.61 1.10 13.74
CA GLU A 84 11.23 0.25 14.88
C GLU A 84 9.82 -0.31 14.73
N GLU A 85 8.85 0.52 14.32
CA GLU A 85 7.46 0.07 14.11
C GLU A 85 7.37 -0.93 12.95
N ILE A 86 8.08 -0.70 11.84
CA ILE A 86 8.10 -1.64 10.70
C ILE A 86 8.66 -3.00 11.13
N VAL A 87 9.77 -3.03 11.89
CA VAL A 87 10.36 -4.28 12.39
C VAL A 87 9.40 -4.98 13.35
N SER A 88 8.77 -4.26 14.27
CA SER A 88 7.78 -4.82 15.20
C SER A 88 6.62 -5.50 14.45
N ARG A 89 6.13 -4.89 13.37
CA ARG A 89 5.06 -5.44 12.53
C ARG A 89 5.48 -6.69 11.77
N ILE A 90 6.73 -6.74 11.31
CA ILE A 90 7.30 -7.94 10.68
C ILE A 90 7.37 -9.09 11.69
N ASP A 91 7.81 -8.81 12.91
CA ASP A 91 7.89 -9.81 14.00
C ASP A 91 6.50 -10.32 14.42
N CYS A 92 5.49 -9.46 14.38
CA CYS A 92 4.08 -9.84 14.55
C CYS A 92 3.49 -10.60 13.36
N GLY A 93 4.22 -10.74 12.26
CA GLY A 93 3.75 -11.41 11.04
C GLY A 93 2.71 -10.60 10.26
N ASP A 94 2.59 -9.29 10.47
CA ASP A 94 1.65 -8.47 9.70
C ASP A 94 2.02 -8.43 8.20
N PHE A 95 3.33 -8.37 7.91
CA PHE A 95 3.90 -8.48 6.57
C PHE A 95 5.36 -8.93 6.61
N THR A 96 5.87 -9.35 5.46
CA THR A 96 7.26 -9.81 5.32
C THR A 96 8.23 -8.64 5.14
N MET A 97 9.50 -8.87 5.48
CA MET A 97 10.58 -7.91 5.20
C MET A 97 10.64 -7.52 3.71
N LYS A 98 10.34 -8.46 2.79
CA LYS A 98 10.30 -8.18 1.35
C LYS A 98 9.20 -7.19 0.98
N GLU A 99 8.00 -7.35 1.56
CA GLU A 99 6.87 -6.43 1.34
C GLU A 99 7.19 -5.04 1.91
N ALA A 100 7.81 -4.98 3.09
CA ALA A 100 8.27 -3.73 3.68
C ALA A 100 9.27 -2.99 2.78
N LEU A 101 10.34 -3.66 2.32
CA LEU A 101 11.33 -3.07 1.43
C LEU A 101 10.74 -2.59 0.10
N THR A 102 9.79 -3.35 -0.45
CA THR A 102 9.09 -2.97 -1.69
C THR A 102 8.27 -1.71 -1.48
N ALA A 103 7.56 -1.62 -0.35
CA ALA A 103 6.80 -0.44 0.03
C ALA A 103 7.71 0.79 0.24
N ILE A 104 8.80 0.66 1.01
CA ILE A 104 9.78 1.75 1.24
C ILE A 104 10.36 2.25 -0.08
N THR A 105 10.77 1.35 -0.98
CA THR A 105 11.31 1.72 -2.29
C THR A 105 10.27 2.48 -3.12
N ALA A 106 9.01 2.01 -3.12
CA ALA A 106 7.93 2.70 -3.81
C ALA A 106 7.63 4.08 -3.19
N SER A 107 7.77 4.20 -1.86
CA SER A 107 7.58 5.46 -1.14
C SER A 107 8.65 6.49 -1.47
N ILE A 108 9.92 6.09 -1.55
CA ILE A 108 11.03 6.98 -1.93
C ILE A 108 10.86 7.48 -3.36
N ASN A 109 10.53 6.60 -4.31
CA ASN A 109 10.33 7.01 -5.70
C ASN A 109 9.16 8.01 -5.88
N ASP A 110 8.10 7.88 -5.06
CA ASP A 110 6.98 8.83 -5.07
C ASP A 110 7.36 10.17 -4.43
N LEU A 111 8.18 10.16 -3.38
CA LEU A 111 8.72 11.39 -2.76
C LEU A 111 9.66 12.13 -3.72
N ASP A 112 10.54 11.42 -4.43
CA ASP A 112 11.40 11.99 -5.47
C ASP A 112 10.58 12.58 -6.64
N ALA A 113 9.41 12.00 -6.94
CA ALA A 113 8.53 12.52 -7.98
C ALA A 113 7.87 13.86 -7.60
N GLU A 114 7.62 14.11 -6.31
CA GLU A 114 7.16 15.42 -5.82
C GLU A 114 8.29 16.46 -5.74
N ASP A 115 9.54 16.04 -5.52
CA ASP A 115 10.71 16.94 -5.49
C ASP A 115 11.12 17.43 -6.90
N VAL A 116 10.94 16.61 -7.94
CA VAL A 116 11.18 17.03 -9.34
C VAL A 116 10.15 18.06 -9.84
N VAL A 117 8.95 18.12 -9.23
CA VAL A 117 7.96 19.16 -9.55
C VAL A 117 8.38 20.51 -8.95
N SER A 118 9.15 20.53 -7.87
CA SER A 118 9.67 21.79 -7.29
C SER A 118 10.78 22.42 -8.14
N ASP A 119 11.63 21.61 -8.79
CA ASP A 119 12.66 22.13 -9.71
C ASP A 119 12.07 22.69 -11.02
N ILE A 120 10.97 22.12 -11.52
CA ILE A 120 10.30 22.63 -12.73
C ILE A 120 9.55 23.94 -12.46
N VAL A 121 9.06 24.16 -11.23
CA VAL A 121 8.37 25.41 -10.85
C VAL A 121 9.36 26.51 -10.46
N ASN A 122 10.52 26.18 -9.88
CA ASN A 122 11.55 27.18 -9.52
C ASN A 122 12.35 27.72 -10.71
N ASP A 123 12.47 26.98 -11.80
CA ASP A 123 13.16 27.44 -13.02
C ASP A 123 12.25 28.27 -13.96
N HIS A 124 10.95 28.40 -13.66
CA HIS A 124 10.00 29.18 -14.46
C HIS A 124 9.72 30.59 -13.91
N PHE A 125 10.20 30.90 -12.70
CA PHE A 125 10.04 32.21 -12.05
C PHE A 125 11.35 32.85 -11.59
N SER A 126 12.50 32.35 -12.05
CA SER A 126 13.82 33.00 -11.90
C SER A 126 14.25 33.72 -13.17
#